data_AF-A0A9E0IKX9-F1
#
_entry.id   AF-A0A9E0IKX9-F1
#
_cell.length_a   1.000
_cell.length_b   1.000
_cell.length_c   1.000
_cell.angle_alpha   90.00
_cell.angle_beta   90.00
_cell.angle_gamma   90.00
#
_symmetry.space_group_name_H-M   'P 1'
#
loop_
_entity.id
_entity.type
_entity.pdbx_description
1 polymer ?
#
loop_
_entity_poly.entity_id
_entity_poly.type
_entity_poly.pdbx_seq_one_letter_code
_entity_poly.pdbx_strand_id
1 'polypeptide(L)'
;MFGLFSKEKTRKRLIEKATNKHGQQPDRWGALEKLFEDGSEEALLGMCKRFAVTSGKSSEDEAEKSWVVDRLAEKGAVVLPPLQAYMAEALELALALTVLGRVAQPPQVLEVVDAVLAREKPGYTRHPERRIDLFRWLGEYQGATDAQVVDRVAPYVDDFDENVRFVVADVLGAHDPALAGPHLIRGLTRPEEESGRVKRRIAEILAEKKVPLGDTSAAVAAALTGTVASFRVRGDVLVGG
;
A
#
# COMPACT_ATOMS: atom_id res chain seq x y z
N MET A 1 -22.33 11.73 -35.38
CA MET A 1 -22.65 10.65 -34.42
C MET A 1 -21.95 9.31 -34.75
N PHE A 2 -21.88 8.87 -36.02
CA PHE A 2 -21.24 7.59 -36.40
C PHE A 2 -19.73 7.43 -36.08
N GLY A 3 -18.93 8.51 -36.13
CA GLY A 3 -17.48 8.42 -35.86
C GLY A 3 -17.11 8.20 -34.39
N LEU A 4 -17.94 8.65 -33.45
CA LEU A 4 -17.68 8.54 -32.01
C LEU A 4 -17.80 7.08 -31.52
N PHE A 5 -18.88 6.39 -31.94
CA PHE A 5 -19.10 4.97 -31.65
C PHE A 5 -18.00 4.06 -32.20
N SER A 6 -17.37 4.43 -33.33
CA SER A 6 -16.24 3.68 -33.90
C SER A 6 -14.98 3.80 -33.03
N LYS A 7 -14.70 4.99 -32.48
CA LYS A 7 -13.55 5.22 -31.59
C LYS A 7 -13.71 4.48 -30.27
N GLU A 8 -14.89 4.54 -29.66
CA GLU A 8 -15.20 3.82 -28.41
C GLU A 8 -15.02 2.30 -28.58
N LYS A 9 -15.57 1.73 -29.66
CA LYS A 9 -15.41 0.30 -29.98
C LYS A 9 -13.95 -0.08 -30.21
N THR A 10 -13.18 0.79 -30.85
CA THR A 10 -11.75 0.59 -31.08
C THR A 10 -11.00 0.58 -29.75
N ARG A 11 -11.27 1.54 -28.87
CA ARG A 11 -10.67 1.61 -27.54
C ARG A 11 -10.96 0.38 -26.70
N LYS A 12 -12.21 -0.07 -26.66
CA LYS A 12 -12.58 -1.30 -25.94
C LYS A 12 -11.76 -2.50 -26.40
N ARG A 13 -11.59 -2.68 -27.72
CA ARG A 13 -10.75 -3.75 -28.29
C ARG A 13 -9.28 -3.60 -27.93
N LEU A 14 -8.76 -2.37 -27.88
CA LEU A 14 -7.38 -2.11 -27.47
C LEU A 14 -7.18 -2.48 -25.99
N ILE A 15 -8.13 -2.12 -25.11
CA ILE A 15 -8.09 -2.51 -23.70
C ILE A 15 -8.12 -4.03 -23.56
N GLU A 16 -9.06 -4.71 -24.22
CA GLU A 16 -9.15 -6.18 -24.23
C GLU A 16 -7.84 -6.83 -24.68
N LYS A 17 -7.21 -6.28 -25.72
CA LYS A 17 -5.92 -6.76 -26.23
C LYS A 17 -4.78 -6.51 -25.24
N ALA A 18 -4.69 -5.32 -24.67
CA ALA A 18 -3.66 -4.94 -23.69
C ALA A 18 -3.74 -5.79 -22.41
N THR A 19 -4.95 -6.19 -21.99
CA THR A 19 -5.18 -6.98 -20.77
C THR A 19 -5.28 -8.49 -21.01
N ASN A 20 -5.06 -8.97 -22.23
CA ASN A 20 -5.14 -10.40 -22.52
C ASN A 20 -3.89 -11.13 -22.02
N LYS A 21 -4.00 -11.78 -20.85
CA LYS A 21 -2.91 -12.57 -20.23
C LYS A 21 -2.35 -13.69 -21.12
N HIS A 22 -3.11 -14.14 -22.12
CA HIS A 22 -2.71 -15.17 -23.09
C HIS A 22 -2.27 -14.60 -24.45
N GLY A 23 -2.32 -13.28 -24.63
CA GLY A 23 -1.84 -12.61 -25.84
C GLY A 23 -0.32 -12.74 -25.98
N GLN A 24 0.20 -12.44 -27.17
CA GLN A 24 1.64 -12.26 -27.36
C GLN A 24 2.06 -10.87 -26.89
N GLN A 25 3.29 -10.71 -26.39
CA GLN A 25 3.77 -9.41 -25.91
C GLN A 25 3.67 -8.31 -26.99
N PRO A 26 4.11 -8.49 -28.25
CA PRO A 26 4.01 -7.44 -29.27
C PRO A 26 2.57 -6.95 -29.49
N ASP A 27 1.61 -7.86 -29.34
CA ASP A 27 0.19 -7.57 -29.47
C ASP A 27 -0.33 -6.72 -28.31
N ARG A 28 0.03 -7.05 -27.07
CA ARG A 28 -0.33 -6.25 -25.89
C ARG A 28 0.37 -4.90 -25.91
N TRP A 29 1.66 -4.90 -26.21
CA TRP A 29 2.50 -3.70 -26.26
C TRP A 29 1.98 -2.68 -27.26
N GLY A 30 1.73 -3.09 -28.50
CA GLY A 30 1.17 -2.20 -29.52
C GLY A 30 -0.26 -1.73 -29.21
N ALA A 31 -1.00 -2.44 -28.35
CA ALA A 31 -2.29 -1.96 -27.86
C ALA A 31 -2.11 -0.89 -26.77
N LEU A 32 -1.16 -1.08 -25.85
CA LEU A 32 -0.81 -0.12 -24.82
C LEU A 32 -0.29 1.21 -25.41
N GLU A 33 0.55 1.15 -26.44
CA GLU A 33 1.03 2.34 -27.18
C GLU A 33 -0.13 3.16 -27.77
N LYS A 34 -1.09 2.49 -28.40
CA LYS A 34 -2.27 3.17 -28.97
C LYS A 34 -3.20 3.76 -27.91
N LEU A 35 -3.33 3.11 -26.75
CA LEU A 35 -4.09 3.68 -25.63
C LEU A 35 -3.39 4.92 -25.07
N PHE A 36 -2.07 4.90 -24.99
CA PHE A 36 -1.27 6.04 -24.55
C PHE A 36 -1.37 7.25 -25.51
N GLU A 37 -1.32 6.97 -26.82
CA GLU A 37 -1.53 7.96 -27.87
C GLU A 37 -2.94 8.57 -27.85
N ASP A 38 -3.98 7.75 -27.63
CA ASP A 38 -5.37 8.21 -27.47
C ASP A 38 -5.45 9.22 -26.29
N GLY A 39 -4.89 8.86 -25.14
CA GLY A 39 -4.69 9.77 -24.00
C GLY A 39 -5.98 10.28 -23.32
N SER A 40 -7.15 9.84 -23.78
CA SER A 40 -8.42 10.08 -23.10
C SER A 40 -8.50 9.35 -21.76
N GLU A 41 -9.40 9.79 -20.90
CA GLU A 41 -9.62 9.21 -19.57
C GLU A 41 -9.89 7.70 -19.63
N GLU A 42 -10.78 7.21 -20.51
CA GLU A 42 -11.03 5.77 -20.58
C GLU A 42 -9.84 4.99 -21.15
N ALA A 43 -9.00 5.60 -21.99
CA ALA A 43 -7.81 4.95 -22.52
C ALA A 43 -6.74 4.81 -21.43
N LEU A 44 -6.52 5.87 -20.63
CA LEU A 44 -5.60 5.88 -19.49
C LEU A 44 -6.07 4.94 -18.38
N LEU A 45 -7.38 4.89 -18.09
CA LEU A 45 -7.97 3.87 -17.21
C LEU A 45 -7.72 2.46 -17.78
N GLY A 46 -7.87 2.30 -19.09
CA GLY A 46 -7.55 1.06 -19.81
C GLY A 46 -6.10 0.60 -19.61
N MET A 47 -5.15 1.54 -19.64
CA MET A 47 -3.74 1.24 -19.33
C MET A 47 -3.56 0.81 -17.87
N CYS A 48 -4.20 1.47 -16.90
CA CYS A 48 -4.12 1.08 -15.49
C CYS A 48 -4.56 -0.37 -15.25
N LYS A 49 -5.53 -0.88 -16.01
CA LYS A 49 -5.97 -2.28 -15.92
C LYS A 49 -4.86 -3.30 -16.23
N ARG A 50 -3.78 -2.90 -16.91
CA ARG A 50 -2.60 -3.77 -17.13
C ARG A 50 -1.92 -4.18 -15.83
N PHE A 51 -2.01 -3.38 -14.78
CA PHE A 51 -1.42 -3.66 -13.47
C PHE A 51 -1.99 -4.94 -12.83
N ALA A 52 -3.28 -5.23 -13.05
CA ALA A 52 -3.94 -6.42 -12.50
C ALA A 52 -3.70 -7.71 -13.30
N VAL A 53 -2.94 -7.64 -14.39
CA VAL A 53 -2.70 -8.80 -15.28
C VAL A 53 -1.38 -9.45 -14.93
N THR A 54 -1.40 -10.77 -14.73
CA THR A 54 -0.19 -11.59 -14.63
C THR A 54 -0.10 -12.49 -15.85
N SER A 55 0.83 -12.18 -16.75
CA SER A 55 1.09 -12.98 -17.95
C SER A 55 2.02 -14.17 -17.66
N GLY A 56 2.08 -15.14 -18.59
CA GLY A 56 2.85 -16.37 -18.39
C GLY A 56 4.37 -16.21 -18.36
N LYS A 57 4.91 -15.07 -18.84
CA LYS A 57 6.34 -14.76 -18.82
C LYS A 57 6.56 -13.54 -17.93
N SER A 58 7.16 -13.75 -16.76
CA SER A 58 7.31 -12.69 -15.74
C SER A 58 8.11 -11.48 -16.24
N SER A 59 9.21 -11.70 -16.96
CA SER A 59 10.04 -10.60 -17.47
C SER A 59 9.29 -9.71 -18.48
N GLU A 60 8.47 -10.30 -19.36
CA GLU A 60 7.64 -9.55 -20.29
C GLU A 60 6.53 -8.78 -19.55
N ASP A 61 5.94 -9.40 -18.52
CA ASP A 61 4.91 -8.79 -17.68
C ASP A 61 5.42 -7.56 -16.93
N GLU A 62 6.59 -7.71 -16.29
CA GLU A 62 7.28 -6.65 -15.56
C GLU A 62 7.68 -5.49 -16.48
N ALA A 63 8.21 -5.80 -17.67
CA ALA A 63 8.58 -4.78 -18.66
C ALA A 63 7.35 -3.96 -19.10
N GLU A 64 6.22 -4.61 -19.39
CA GLU A 64 4.98 -3.94 -19.76
C GLU A 64 4.43 -3.07 -18.63
N LYS A 65 4.37 -3.60 -17.39
CA LYS A 65 3.89 -2.86 -16.22
C LYS A 65 4.75 -1.65 -15.89
N SER A 66 6.08 -1.82 -15.92
CA SER A 66 7.04 -0.74 -15.70
C SER A 66 6.87 0.36 -16.76
N TRP A 67 6.78 -0.03 -18.03
CA TRP A 67 6.51 0.91 -19.12
C TRP A 67 5.19 1.66 -18.93
N VAL A 68 4.12 0.99 -18.51
CA VAL A 68 2.83 1.65 -18.23
C VAL A 68 2.96 2.66 -17.10
N VAL A 69 3.67 2.34 -16.01
CA VAL A 69 3.94 3.27 -14.92
C VAL A 69 4.65 4.52 -15.44
N ASP A 70 5.71 4.37 -16.23
CA ASP A 70 6.47 5.49 -16.79
C ASP A 70 5.61 6.36 -17.70
N ARG A 71 4.85 5.75 -18.61
CA ARG A 71 3.99 6.48 -19.55
C ARG A 71 2.85 7.20 -18.86
N LEU A 72 2.22 6.59 -17.86
CA LEU A 72 1.20 7.28 -17.07
C LEU A 72 1.82 8.45 -16.30
N ALA A 73 3.02 8.30 -15.76
CA ALA A 73 3.72 9.40 -15.09
C ALA A 73 4.06 10.56 -16.05
N GLU A 74 4.46 10.27 -17.29
CA GLU A 74 4.73 11.30 -18.33
C GLU A 74 3.52 12.20 -18.64
N LYS A 75 2.30 11.68 -18.50
CA LYS A 75 1.06 12.47 -18.71
C LYS A 75 0.80 13.45 -17.55
N GLY A 76 1.43 13.26 -16.39
CA GLY A 76 1.25 14.11 -15.22
C GLY A 76 -0.15 14.06 -14.62
N ALA A 77 -0.60 15.17 -14.05
CA ALA A 77 -1.82 15.23 -13.25
C ALA A 77 -3.13 14.86 -13.99
N VAL A 78 -3.14 14.84 -15.33
CA VAL A 78 -4.31 14.40 -16.12
C VAL A 78 -4.67 12.93 -15.88
N VAL A 79 -3.73 12.12 -15.38
CA VAL A 79 -3.94 10.71 -15.04
C VAL A 79 -4.66 10.53 -13.70
N LEU A 80 -4.80 11.57 -12.88
CA LEU A 80 -5.37 11.41 -11.53
C LEU A 80 -6.80 10.85 -11.53
N PRO A 81 -7.78 11.38 -12.30
CA PRO A 81 -9.12 10.80 -12.33
C PRO A 81 -9.15 9.31 -12.75
N PRO A 82 -8.53 8.87 -13.87
CA PRO A 82 -8.56 7.46 -14.24
C PRO A 82 -7.77 6.56 -13.28
N LEU A 83 -6.70 7.07 -12.67
CA LEU A 83 -5.93 6.35 -11.66
C LEU A 83 -6.75 6.11 -10.39
N GLN A 84 -7.45 7.14 -9.89
CA GLN A 84 -8.34 7.02 -8.73
C GLN A 84 -9.49 6.05 -9.02
N ALA A 85 -10.08 6.12 -10.23
CA ALA A 85 -11.11 5.17 -10.67
C ALA A 85 -10.61 3.72 -10.72
N TYR A 86 -9.34 3.51 -11.09
CA TYR A 86 -8.71 2.18 -11.00
C TYR A 86 -8.50 1.75 -9.55
N MET A 87 -7.90 2.61 -8.72
CA MET A 87 -7.59 2.32 -7.30
C MET A 87 -8.83 2.02 -6.46
N ALA A 88 -9.98 2.58 -6.84
CA ALA A 88 -11.27 2.31 -6.22
C ALA A 88 -11.65 0.82 -6.24
N GLU A 89 -11.27 0.08 -7.27
CA GLU A 89 -11.74 -1.29 -7.52
C GLU A 89 -10.61 -2.34 -7.62
N ALA A 90 -9.35 -1.91 -7.74
CA ALA A 90 -8.20 -2.80 -7.87
C ALA A 90 -8.02 -3.72 -6.64
N LEU A 91 -7.43 -4.90 -6.78
CA LEU A 91 -7.10 -5.75 -5.63
C LEU A 91 -5.68 -5.49 -5.08
N GLU A 92 -4.83 -4.85 -5.89
CA GLU A 92 -3.47 -4.48 -5.57
C GLU A 92 -3.27 -3.03 -5.96
N LEU A 93 -2.47 -2.30 -5.18
CA LEU A 93 -2.29 -0.85 -5.34
C LEU A 93 -0.86 -0.44 -5.63
N ALA A 94 0.13 -1.32 -5.44
CA ALA A 94 1.56 -0.97 -5.53
C ALA A 94 1.94 -0.13 -6.76
N LEU A 95 1.59 -0.58 -7.98
CA LEU A 95 1.92 0.16 -9.20
C LEU A 95 1.12 1.45 -9.36
N ALA A 96 -0.14 1.47 -8.94
CA ALA A 96 -0.97 2.67 -9.00
C ALA A 96 -0.45 3.75 -8.02
N LEU A 97 0.00 3.35 -6.83
CA LEU A 97 0.62 4.22 -5.84
C LEU A 97 1.95 4.80 -6.35
N THR A 98 2.75 4.00 -7.06
CA THR A 98 3.96 4.50 -7.73
C THR A 98 3.64 5.58 -8.77
N VAL A 99 2.58 5.41 -9.56
CA VAL A 99 2.13 6.47 -10.48
C VAL A 99 1.67 7.70 -9.68
N LEU A 100 0.80 7.51 -8.67
CA LEU A 100 0.25 8.58 -7.83
C LEU A 100 1.36 9.47 -7.26
N GLY A 101 2.38 8.88 -6.64
CA GLY A 101 3.51 9.61 -6.05
C GLY A 101 4.34 10.41 -7.05
N ARG A 102 4.30 10.06 -8.34
CA ARG A 102 5.03 10.77 -9.41
C ARG A 102 4.22 11.91 -10.03
N VAL A 103 2.89 11.89 -9.95
CA VAL A 103 2.02 12.84 -10.66
C VAL A 103 1.21 13.78 -9.77
N ALA A 104 0.94 13.39 -8.52
CA ALA A 104 0.19 14.21 -7.57
C ALA A 104 1.11 15.09 -6.73
N GLN A 105 0.60 16.25 -6.33
CA GLN A 105 1.21 17.03 -5.26
C GLN A 105 0.95 16.37 -3.89
N PRO A 106 1.78 16.60 -2.88
CA PRO A 106 1.65 15.89 -1.60
C PRO A 106 0.27 15.98 -0.92
N PRO A 107 -0.42 17.13 -0.90
CA PRO A 107 -1.79 17.18 -0.37
C PRO A 107 -2.77 16.28 -1.14
N GLN A 108 -2.65 16.25 -2.47
CA GLN A 108 -3.51 15.42 -3.33
C GLN A 108 -3.22 13.93 -3.15
N VAL A 109 -1.96 13.55 -2.92
CA VAL A 109 -1.61 12.18 -2.55
C VAL A 109 -2.36 11.77 -1.29
N LEU A 110 -2.30 12.58 -0.25
CA LEU A 110 -2.94 12.27 1.03
C LEU A 110 -4.47 12.23 0.91
N GLU A 111 -5.08 13.10 0.11
CA GLU A 111 -6.52 13.04 -0.20
C GLU A 111 -6.91 11.70 -0.86
N VAL A 112 -6.10 11.21 -1.81
CA VAL A 112 -6.35 9.91 -2.44
C VAL A 112 -6.15 8.76 -1.46
N VAL A 113 -5.11 8.82 -0.64
CA VAL A 113 -4.87 7.84 0.44
C VAL A 113 -6.07 7.79 1.39
N ASP A 114 -6.59 8.95 1.81
CA ASP A 114 -7.75 9.04 2.69
C ASP A 114 -9.01 8.46 2.05
N ALA A 115 -9.21 8.70 0.75
CA ALA A 115 -10.31 8.11 0.01
C ALA A 115 -10.23 6.58 -0.07
N VAL A 116 -9.02 6.01 -0.20
CA VAL A 116 -8.82 4.55 -0.13
C VAL A 116 -9.11 4.04 1.29
N LEU A 117 -8.55 4.67 2.32
CA LEU A 117 -8.73 4.25 3.72
C LEU A 117 -10.17 4.38 4.22
N ALA A 118 -10.95 5.32 3.67
CA ALA A 118 -12.37 5.44 3.98
C ALA A 118 -13.17 4.18 3.61
N ARG A 119 -12.71 3.43 2.57
CA ARG A 119 -13.27 2.15 2.13
C ARG A 119 -12.58 0.94 2.77
N GLU A 120 -11.32 1.10 3.17
CA GLU A 120 -10.45 0.04 3.67
C GLU A 120 -10.28 0.03 5.20
N LYS A 121 -11.33 0.37 5.96
CA LYS A 121 -11.27 0.45 7.43
C LYS A 121 -10.75 -0.86 8.09
N PRO A 122 -10.11 -0.78 9.28
CA PRO A 122 -9.64 -1.95 9.99
C PRO A 122 -10.72 -3.01 10.18
N GLY A 123 -10.34 -4.28 10.07
CA GLY A 123 -11.25 -5.41 10.25
C GLY A 123 -11.18 -6.43 9.12
N TYR A 124 -12.05 -7.43 9.15
CA TYR A 124 -12.00 -8.52 8.16
C TYR A 124 -12.23 -8.00 6.73
N THR A 125 -11.32 -8.34 5.84
CA THR A 125 -11.47 -8.22 4.39
C THR A 125 -11.01 -9.50 3.73
N ARG A 126 -11.58 -9.81 2.57
CA ARG A 126 -11.14 -10.93 1.75
C ARG A 126 -9.78 -10.68 1.09
N HIS A 127 -9.45 -9.42 0.86
CA HIS A 127 -8.28 -8.99 0.09
C HIS A 127 -7.47 -7.94 0.89
N PRO A 128 -6.69 -8.36 1.90
CA PRO A 128 -5.88 -7.46 2.72
C PRO A 128 -4.73 -6.79 1.96
N GLU A 129 -4.39 -7.28 0.76
CA GLU A 129 -3.28 -6.83 -0.08
C GLU A 129 -3.34 -5.33 -0.38
N ARG A 130 -4.55 -4.77 -0.55
CA ARG A 130 -4.76 -3.33 -0.75
C ARG A 130 -4.19 -2.49 0.40
N ARG A 131 -4.41 -2.93 1.65
CA ARG A 131 -3.89 -2.25 2.85
C ARG A 131 -2.40 -2.43 2.97
N ILE A 132 -1.91 -3.64 2.70
CA ILE A 132 -0.48 -3.97 2.75
C ILE A 132 0.31 -3.09 1.78
N ASP A 133 -0.13 -3.01 0.52
CA ASP A 133 0.50 -2.17 -0.49
C ASP A 133 0.49 -0.70 -0.09
N LEU A 134 -0.67 -0.22 0.38
CA LEU A 134 -0.84 1.17 0.80
C LEU A 134 0.08 1.55 1.94
N PHE A 135 0.17 0.72 3.00
CA PHE A 135 0.99 1.05 4.17
C PHE A 135 2.47 0.94 3.89
N ARG A 136 2.92 -0.07 3.13
CA ARG A 136 4.33 -0.15 2.70
C ARG A 136 4.73 1.09 1.93
N TRP A 137 3.91 1.47 0.95
CA TRP A 137 4.18 2.65 0.14
C TRP A 137 4.13 3.95 0.95
N LEU A 138 3.11 4.12 1.80
CA LEU A 138 2.93 5.32 2.62
C LEU A 138 4.06 5.48 3.65
N GLY A 139 4.56 4.37 4.21
CA GLY A 139 5.69 4.40 5.15
C GLY A 139 7.02 4.83 4.52
N GLU A 140 7.16 4.73 3.19
CA GLU A 140 8.34 5.19 2.46
C GLU A 140 8.11 6.58 1.83
N TYR A 141 6.87 7.07 1.82
CA TYR A 141 6.48 8.28 1.11
C TYR A 141 7.00 9.56 1.78
N GLN A 142 7.94 10.23 1.11
CA GLN A 142 8.61 11.43 1.62
C GLN A 142 7.78 12.72 1.56
N GLY A 143 6.57 12.69 0.97
CA GLY A 143 5.69 13.86 0.90
C GLY A 143 4.76 14.02 2.11
N ALA A 144 4.87 13.15 3.12
CA ALA A 144 4.10 13.22 4.35
C ALA A 144 5.01 13.43 5.55
N THR A 145 4.50 14.10 6.58
CA THR A 145 5.15 14.15 7.90
C THR A 145 4.89 12.88 8.68
N ASP A 146 5.72 12.60 9.68
CA ASP A 146 5.54 11.43 10.54
C ASP A 146 4.14 11.38 11.17
N ALA A 147 3.64 12.51 11.66
CA ALA A 147 2.29 12.60 12.21
C ALA A 147 1.22 12.22 11.20
N GLN A 148 1.32 12.69 9.95
CA GLN A 148 0.36 12.37 8.90
C GLN A 148 0.36 10.88 8.53
N VAL A 149 1.52 10.22 8.55
CA VAL A 149 1.60 8.78 8.29
C VAL A 149 1.07 8.00 9.50
N VAL A 150 1.55 8.32 10.71
CA VAL A 150 1.15 7.63 11.95
C VAL A 150 -0.35 7.72 12.17
N ASP A 151 -0.99 8.89 11.99
CA ASP A 151 -2.44 9.06 12.15
C ASP A 151 -3.26 8.13 11.25
N ARG A 152 -2.76 7.83 10.04
CA ARG A 152 -3.43 6.97 9.06
C ARG A 152 -3.19 5.48 9.31
N VAL A 153 -2.01 5.13 9.81
CA VAL A 153 -1.54 3.75 9.94
C VAL A 153 -1.84 3.17 11.33
N ALA A 154 -1.77 3.97 12.38
CA ALA A 154 -1.99 3.55 13.76
C ALA A 154 -3.34 2.86 14.04
N PRO A 155 -4.46 3.19 13.38
CA PRO A 155 -5.72 2.45 13.55
C PRO A 155 -5.65 0.97 13.14
N TYR A 156 -4.61 0.55 12.44
CA TYR A 156 -4.49 -0.81 11.89
C TYR A 156 -3.57 -1.72 12.72
N VAL A 157 -3.04 -1.26 13.87
CA VAL A 157 -2.28 -2.14 14.80
C VAL A 157 -3.16 -3.28 15.37
N ASP A 158 -4.47 -3.12 15.29
CA ASP A 158 -5.52 -4.05 15.69
C ASP A 158 -6.37 -4.54 14.50
N ASP A 159 -5.85 -4.43 13.27
CA ASP A 159 -6.50 -5.02 12.09
C ASP A 159 -6.73 -6.52 12.27
N PHE A 160 -7.76 -7.07 11.62
CA PHE A 160 -8.05 -8.50 11.67
C PHE A 160 -6.92 -9.34 11.06
N ASP A 161 -6.34 -8.87 9.96
CA ASP A 161 -5.32 -9.60 9.21
C ASP A 161 -3.92 -9.43 9.84
N GLU A 162 -3.24 -10.56 10.11
CA GLU A 162 -1.91 -10.54 10.72
C GLU A 162 -0.87 -9.81 9.84
N ASN A 163 -0.92 -9.97 8.52
CA ASN A 163 0.07 -9.36 7.64
C ASN A 163 -0.11 -7.84 7.59
N VAL A 164 -1.34 -7.34 7.68
CA VAL A 164 -1.62 -5.91 7.85
C VAL A 164 -0.99 -5.42 9.15
N ARG A 165 -1.26 -6.08 10.29
CA ARG A 165 -0.68 -5.69 11.60
C ARG A 165 0.85 -5.72 11.59
N PHE A 166 1.45 -6.71 10.93
CA PHE A 166 2.91 -6.82 10.81
C PHE A 166 3.51 -5.64 10.03
N VAL A 167 2.94 -5.31 8.87
CA VAL A 167 3.39 -4.16 8.07
C VAL A 167 3.17 -2.83 8.81
N VAL A 168 2.05 -2.70 9.50
CA VAL A 168 1.76 -1.53 10.33
C VAL A 168 2.83 -1.36 11.42
N ALA A 169 3.25 -2.44 12.08
CA ALA A 169 4.32 -2.39 13.06
C ALA A 169 5.63 -1.90 12.43
N ASP A 170 6.01 -2.41 11.24
CA ASP A 170 7.19 -1.96 10.51
C ASP A 170 7.14 -0.46 10.17
N VAL A 171 6.02 0.00 9.62
CA VAL A 171 5.83 1.41 9.24
C VAL A 171 5.93 2.30 10.46
N LEU A 172 5.18 1.99 11.53
CA LEU A 172 5.25 2.74 12.78
C LEU A 172 6.66 2.74 13.38
N GLY A 173 7.38 1.62 13.30
CA GLY A 173 8.76 1.52 13.77
C GLY A 173 9.80 2.33 13.00
N ALA A 174 9.47 2.76 11.78
CA ALA A 174 10.32 3.63 10.96
C ALA A 174 10.12 5.13 11.23
N HIS A 175 9.09 5.50 12.01
CA HIS A 175 8.66 6.89 12.24
C HIS A 175 8.97 7.33 13.68
N ASP A 176 8.78 8.62 13.99
CA ASP A 176 9.07 9.21 15.30
C ASP A 176 8.55 8.34 16.46
N PRO A 177 9.46 7.78 17.29
CA PRO A 177 9.10 6.97 18.44
C PRO A 177 8.13 7.64 19.41
N ALA A 178 8.14 8.96 19.53
CA ALA A 178 7.23 9.70 20.39
C ALA A 178 5.78 9.65 19.89
N LEU A 179 5.58 9.59 18.58
CA LEU A 179 4.26 9.50 17.94
C LEU A 179 3.80 8.03 17.81
N ALA A 180 4.70 7.17 17.32
CA ALA A 180 4.38 5.79 16.96
C ALA A 180 4.42 4.81 18.15
N GLY A 181 5.29 5.07 19.14
CA GLY A 181 5.55 4.21 20.28
C GLY A 181 4.30 3.78 21.06
N PRO A 182 3.40 4.70 21.43
CA PRO A 182 2.16 4.34 22.13
C PRO A 182 1.28 3.33 21.39
N HIS A 183 1.24 3.41 20.05
CA HIS A 183 0.46 2.49 19.21
C HIS A 183 1.10 1.11 19.11
N LEU A 184 2.43 1.05 19.06
CA LEU A 184 3.19 -0.20 19.13
C LEU A 184 3.00 -0.89 20.48
N ILE A 185 3.11 -0.14 21.58
CA ILE A 185 2.84 -0.64 22.94
C ILE A 185 1.42 -1.21 23.02
N ARG A 186 0.41 -0.47 22.53
CA ARG A 186 -0.98 -0.95 22.45
C ARG A 186 -1.08 -2.29 21.71
N GLY A 187 -0.39 -2.42 20.57
CA GLY A 187 -0.36 -3.65 19.79
C GLY A 187 0.26 -4.82 20.55
N LEU A 188 1.38 -4.60 21.25
CA LEU A 188 2.07 -5.63 22.04
C LEU A 188 1.25 -6.11 23.24
N THR A 189 0.60 -5.17 23.94
CA THR A 189 -0.17 -5.46 25.16
C THR A 189 -1.62 -5.84 24.89
N ARG A 190 -2.05 -5.88 23.64
CA ARG A 190 -3.42 -6.28 23.28
C ARG A 190 -3.64 -7.76 23.62
N PRO A 191 -4.65 -8.10 24.43
CA PRO A 191 -4.94 -9.50 24.77
C PRO A 191 -5.22 -10.38 23.54
N GLU A 192 -5.92 -9.84 22.55
CA GLU A 192 -6.32 -10.53 21.31
C GLU A 192 -5.19 -10.63 20.27
N GLU A 193 -3.99 -10.12 20.56
CA GLU A 193 -2.86 -10.38 19.69
C GLU A 193 -2.32 -11.79 19.93
N GLU A 194 -2.65 -12.70 19.03
CA GLU A 194 -2.18 -14.09 19.11
C GLU A 194 -0.94 -14.34 18.24
N SER A 195 -0.58 -13.44 17.31
CA SER A 195 0.58 -13.64 16.45
C SER A 195 1.87 -13.39 17.23
N GLY A 196 2.58 -14.49 17.50
CA GLY A 196 3.92 -14.44 18.06
C GLY A 196 4.93 -13.70 17.17
N ARG A 197 4.68 -13.64 15.84
CA ARG A 197 5.52 -12.90 14.88
C ARG A 197 5.31 -11.39 15.01
N VAL A 198 4.06 -10.93 15.09
CA VAL A 198 3.73 -9.51 15.29
C VAL A 198 4.25 -9.04 16.65
N LYS A 199 3.99 -9.79 17.74
CA LYS A 199 4.51 -9.45 19.08
C LYS A 199 6.04 -9.32 19.08
N ARG A 200 6.73 -10.28 18.48
CA ARG A 200 8.20 -10.24 18.38
C ARG A 200 8.67 -9.01 17.62
N ARG A 201 8.06 -8.73 16.47
CA ARG A 201 8.47 -7.58 15.66
C ARG A 201 8.28 -6.26 16.40
N ILE A 202 7.14 -6.10 17.09
CA ILE A 202 6.89 -4.93 17.92
C ILE A 202 7.93 -4.83 19.05
N ALA A 203 8.22 -5.92 19.76
CA ALA A 203 9.21 -5.94 20.84
C ALA A 203 10.61 -5.57 20.34
N GLU A 204 11.03 -6.08 19.18
CA GLU A 204 12.30 -5.70 18.54
C GLU A 204 12.37 -4.20 18.28
N ILE A 205 11.32 -3.62 17.70
CA ILE A 205 11.23 -2.18 17.40
C ILE A 205 11.29 -1.35 18.69
N LEU A 206 10.49 -1.70 19.71
CA LEU A 206 10.47 -0.98 20.98
C LEU A 206 11.85 -0.98 21.65
N ALA A 207 12.56 -2.12 21.58
CA ALA A 207 13.90 -2.26 22.14
C ALA A 207 14.97 -1.51 21.33
N GLU A 208 14.95 -1.61 20.01
CA GLU A 208 15.89 -0.92 19.11
C GLU A 208 15.76 0.60 19.25
N LYS A 209 14.52 1.11 19.21
CA LYS A 209 14.23 2.55 19.28
C LYS A 209 14.24 3.09 20.71
N LYS A 210 14.38 2.22 21.72
CA LYS A 210 14.34 2.58 23.15
C LYS A 210 13.10 3.42 23.50
N VAL A 211 11.94 2.97 23.02
CA VAL A 211 10.67 3.65 23.24
C VAL A 211 10.39 3.73 24.75
N PRO A 212 10.14 4.92 25.31
CA PRO A 212 9.73 5.07 26.71
C PRO A 212 8.41 4.35 26.97
N LEU A 213 8.37 3.47 27.97
CA LEU A 213 7.18 2.69 28.30
C LEU A 213 6.23 3.46 29.25
N GLY A 214 6.79 4.31 30.11
CA GLY A 214 6.05 5.06 31.13
C GLY A 214 5.16 4.14 31.97
N ASP A 215 3.92 4.57 32.17
CA ASP A 215 2.93 3.86 32.98
C ASP A 215 2.54 2.48 32.41
N THR A 216 2.88 2.19 31.14
CA THR A 216 2.60 0.90 30.50
C THR A 216 3.66 -0.16 30.79
N SER A 217 4.76 0.19 31.47
CA SER A 217 5.90 -0.70 31.77
C SER A 217 5.48 -2.05 32.37
N ALA A 218 4.56 -2.04 33.37
CA ALA A 218 4.04 -3.26 33.98
C ALA A 218 3.22 -4.12 33.01
N ALA A 219 2.39 -3.49 32.16
CA ALA A 219 1.58 -4.20 31.16
C ALA A 219 2.48 -4.82 30.07
N VAL A 220 3.50 -4.09 29.63
CA VAL A 220 4.51 -4.60 28.70
C VAL A 220 5.23 -5.79 29.31
N ALA A 221 5.72 -5.68 30.55
CA ALA A 221 6.39 -6.79 31.23
C ALA A 221 5.51 -8.05 31.32
N ALA A 222 4.22 -7.90 31.62
CA ALA A 222 3.27 -9.01 31.65
C ALA A 222 3.04 -9.65 30.26
N ALA A 223 3.16 -8.87 29.17
CA ALA A 223 3.01 -9.36 27.80
C ALA A 223 4.24 -10.12 27.27
N LEU A 224 5.41 -10.03 27.94
CA LEU A 224 6.66 -10.68 27.52
C LEU A 224 6.69 -12.18 27.82
N THR A 225 5.84 -12.92 27.13
CA THR A 225 5.70 -14.38 27.25
C THR A 225 5.93 -15.07 25.89
N GLY A 226 6.11 -16.39 25.90
CA GLY A 226 6.23 -17.18 24.67
C GLY A 226 7.36 -16.70 23.75
N THR A 227 7.01 -16.27 22.53
CA THR A 227 7.98 -15.89 21.48
C THR A 227 8.76 -14.61 21.77
N VAL A 228 8.35 -13.83 22.78
CA VAL A 228 8.99 -12.59 23.23
C VAL A 228 9.55 -12.66 24.65
N ALA A 229 9.60 -13.86 25.26
CA ALA A 229 10.11 -14.05 26.62
C ALA A 229 11.61 -13.72 26.80
N SER A 230 12.36 -13.59 25.70
CA SER A 230 13.76 -13.16 25.73
C SER A 230 13.93 -11.67 26.00
N PHE A 231 12.89 -10.85 25.78
CA PHE A 231 12.93 -9.42 26.09
C PHE A 231 12.64 -9.18 27.57
N ARG A 232 13.10 -8.05 28.10
CA ARG A 232 12.80 -7.62 29.47
C ARG A 232 12.74 -6.10 29.56
N VAL A 233 11.94 -5.59 30.50
CA VAL A 233 11.92 -4.17 30.81
C VAL A 233 13.11 -3.83 31.71
N ARG A 234 13.88 -2.80 31.36
CA ARG A 234 15.00 -2.29 32.15
C ARG A 234 14.88 -0.78 32.29
N GLY A 235 14.55 -0.32 33.50
CA GLY A 235 14.18 1.07 33.70
C GLY A 235 12.87 1.35 32.96
N ASP A 236 12.89 2.30 32.03
CA ASP A 236 11.71 2.74 31.27
C ASP A 236 11.69 2.26 29.82
N VAL A 237 12.54 1.29 29.45
CA VAL A 237 12.63 0.81 28.06
C VAL A 237 12.67 -0.71 28.01
N LEU A 238 12.29 -1.25 26.85
CA LEU A 238 12.48 -2.66 26.54
C LEU A 238 13.94 -2.91 26.11
N VAL A 239 14.52 -4.03 26.53
CA VAL A 239 15.83 -4.48 26.08
C VAL A 239 15.76 -5.94 25.62
N GLY A 240 16.51 -6.25 24.55
CA GLY A 240 16.73 -7.62 24.10
C GLY A 240 17.55 -8.42 25.11
N GLY A 241 17.28 -9.72 25.15
CA GLY A 241 18.01 -10.70 25.95
C GLY A 241 19.46 -10.86 25.52
#